data_AF-A0A833Q7I9-F1
#
_entry.id   AF-A0A833Q7I9-F1
#
_cell.length_a   1.000
_cell.length_b   1.000
_cell.length_c   1.000
_cell.angle_alpha   90.00
_cell.angle_beta   90.00
_cell.angle_gamma   90.00
#
_symmetry.space_group_name_H-M   'P 1'
#
loop_
_entity.id
_entity.type
_entity.pdbx_description
1 polymer ?
#
loop_
_entity_poly.entity_id
_entity_poly.type
_entity_poly.pdbx_seq_one_letter_code
_entity_poly.pdbx_strand_id
1 'polypeptide(L)'
;MDPIKPEKEVICAMEKFSTSYRAKIESYSQLKNCSENFWIDCGMFHVAGHWWTVNYYPRFYNAYEGSDMVALRIRLVTETVTPLKVDGQISLIDPSGKRLVFSYKNQAYCRQNDGKAIELIRTTKLDHSKYVKDDCLSFECQVTVSKWSPAKVC
;
A
#
# COMPACT_ATOMS: atom_id res chain seq x y z
N MET A 1 40.70 42.88 9.74
CA MET A 1 39.76 42.13 8.88
C MET A 1 39.51 40.82 9.59
N ASP A 2 38.33 40.66 10.18
CA ASP A 2 37.96 39.39 10.80
C ASP A 2 37.71 38.34 9.69
N PRO A 3 38.08 37.07 9.91
CA PRO A 3 37.80 36.02 8.94
C PRO A 3 36.28 35.86 8.79
N ILE A 4 35.79 35.90 7.55
CA ILE A 4 34.41 35.59 7.21
C ILE A 4 34.13 34.17 7.71
N LYS A 5 33.28 34.07 8.73
CA LYS A 5 32.83 32.80 9.28
C LYS A 5 32.03 32.08 8.18
N PRO A 6 32.29 30.79 7.91
CA PRO A 6 31.55 30.07 6.88
C PRO A 6 30.06 30.13 7.18
N GLU A 7 29.28 30.52 6.17
CA GLU A 7 27.83 30.55 6.25
C GLU A 7 27.33 29.11 6.40
N LYS A 8 26.50 28.85 7.42
CA LYS A 8 25.97 27.51 7.68
C LYS A 8 25.00 27.15 6.56
N GLU A 9 25.33 26.14 5.76
CA GLU A 9 24.46 25.65 4.70
C GLU A 9 23.32 24.82 5.29
N VAL A 10 22.08 25.20 4.95
CA VAL A 10 20.87 24.46 5.34
C VAL A 10 20.52 23.49 4.22
N ILE A 11 20.85 22.20 4.43
CA ILE A 11 20.53 21.16 3.46
C ILE A 11 19.09 20.66 3.69
N CYS A 12 18.30 20.83 2.65
CA CYS A 12 16.88 20.57 2.59
C CYS A 12 16.65 19.33 1.72
N ALA A 13 16.59 18.14 2.35
CA ALA A 13 16.56 16.86 1.64
C ALA A 13 15.29 16.04 1.88
N MET A 14 14.99 15.15 0.93
CA MET A 14 13.94 14.14 1.06
C MET A 14 14.58 12.81 1.46
N GLU A 15 14.20 12.28 2.61
CA GLU A 15 14.54 10.92 3.04
C GLU A 15 13.46 9.94 2.58
N LYS A 16 13.89 8.75 2.15
CA LYS A 16 13.00 7.66 1.75
C LYS A 16 13.12 6.50 2.72
N PHE A 17 11.97 6.01 3.16
CA PHE A 17 11.86 4.86 4.04
C PHE A 17 11.00 3.82 3.34
N SER A 18 11.53 2.62 3.18
CA SER A 18 10.85 1.53 2.47
C SER A 18 10.65 0.33 3.39
N THR A 19 9.53 -0.37 3.20
CA THR A 19 9.27 -1.65 3.85
C THR A 19 8.53 -2.58 2.90
N SER A 20 8.58 -3.88 3.19
CA SER A 20 7.78 -4.90 2.52
C SER A 20 7.00 -5.71 3.56
N TYR A 21 5.76 -6.05 3.20
CA TYR A 21 4.85 -6.84 4.02
C TYR A 21 4.23 -7.95 3.19
N ARG A 22 4.27 -9.20 3.67
CA ARG A 22 3.66 -10.35 2.99
C ARG A 22 2.53 -10.90 3.83
N ALA A 23 1.43 -11.25 3.18
CA ALA A 23 0.33 -11.93 3.81
C ALA A 23 -0.34 -12.92 2.85
N LYS A 24 -1.13 -13.81 3.47
CA LYS A 24 -1.97 -14.80 2.79
C LYS A 24 -3.40 -14.57 3.24
N ILE A 25 -4.31 -14.52 2.29
CA ILE A 25 -5.76 -14.50 2.52
C ILE A 25 -6.23 -15.93 2.30
N GLU A 26 -6.93 -16.48 3.29
CA GLU A 26 -7.50 -17.82 3.25
C GLU A 26 -9.01 -17.75 3.05
N SER A 27 -9.61 -18.89 2.67
CA SER A 27 -11.06 -19.01 2.45
C SER A 27 -11.59 -18.04 1.39
N TYR A 28 -10.81 -17.78 0.35
CA TYR A 28 -11.13 -16.81 -0.72
C TYR A 28 -12.54 -17.00 -1.29
N SER A 29 -12.93 -18.24 -1.58
CA SER A 29 -14.24 -18.62 -2.09
C SER A 29 -15.39 -18.19 -1.17
N GLN A 30 -15.22 -18.35 0.14
CA GLN A 30 -16.24 -18.00 1.14
C GLN A 30 -16.33 -16.48 1.31
N LEU A 31 -15.18 -15.78 1.30
CA LEU A 31 -15.12 -14.34 1.49
C LEU A 31 -15.84 -13.57 0.38
N LYS A 32 -16.00 -14.14 -0.82
CA LYS A 32 -16.80 -13.55 -1.91
C LYS A 32 -18.29 -13.40 -1.57
N ASN A 33 -18.79 -14.12 -0.58
CA ASN A 33 -20.18 -14.02 -0.12
C ASN A 33 -20.41 -12.84 0.84
N CYS A 34 -19.34 -12.16 1.31
CA CYS A 34 -19.45 -10.97 2.16
C CYS A 34 -20.18 -9.82 1.44
N SER A 35 -20.71 -8.85 2.20
CA SER A 35 -21.39 -7.69 1.61
C SER A 35 -20.46 -6.88 0.69
N GLU A 36 -21.06 -6.14 -0.24
CA GLU A 36 -20.30 -5.24 -1.10
C GLU A 36 -19.53 -4.20 -0.27
N ASN A 37 -18.31 -3.88 -0.71
CA ASN A 37 -17.37 -2.97 -0.06
C ASN A 37 -16.99 -3.36 1.37
N PHE A 38 -17.35 -4.57 1.84
CA PHE A 38 -16.79 -5.14 3.06
C PHE A 38 -15.29 -5.36 2.88
N TRP A 39 -14.52 -5.16 3.94
CA TRP A 39 -13.09 -5.39 3.91
C TRP A 39 -12.57 -6.13 5.13
N ILE A 40 -11.39 -6.71 4.94
CA ILE A 40 -10.64 -7.43 5.96
C ILE A 40 -9.27 -6.73 6.08
N ASP A 41 -8.83 -6.45 7.31
CA ASP A 41 -7.46 -6.01 7.57
C ASP A 41 -6.53 -7.22 7.44
N CYS A 42 -5.59 -7.16 6.50
CA CYS A 42 -4.62 -8.23 6.26
C CYS A 42 -3.38 -8.13 7.18
N GLY A 43 -3.49 -7.41 8.29
CA GLY A 43 -2.42 -7.16 9.26
C GLY A 43 -1.70 -5.81 9.09
N MET A 44 -0.94 -5.42 10.11
CA MET A 44 -0.31 -4.11 10.22
C MET A 44 1.22 -4.19 10.12
N PHE A 45 1.82 -3.15 9.55
CA PHE A 45 3.26 -3.01 9.44
C PHE A 45 3.69 -1.55 9.62
N HIS A 46 4.96 -1.34 9.94
CA HIS A 46 5.48 -0.03 10.33
C HIS A 46 6.55 0.47 9.35
N VAL A 47 6.42 1.71 8.87
CA VAL A 47 7.45 2.39 8.08
C VAL A 47 7.36 3.89 8.26
N ALA A 48 8.54 4.52 8.31
CA ALA A 48 8.70 5.96 8.53
C ALA A 48 8.00 6.47 9.79
N GLY A 49 7.86 5.68 10.86
CA GLY A 49 7.17 6.14 12.08
C GLY A 49 5.64 6.11 12.01
N HIS A 50 5.06 5.41 11.03
CA HIS A 50 3.61 5.26 10.88
C HIS A 50 3.20 3.81 10.73
N TRP A 51 2.01 3.49 11.23
CA TRP A 51 1.37 2.20 11.01
C TRP A 51 0.57 2.20 9.72
N TRP A 52 0.71 1.11 8.99
CA TRP A 52 0.05 0.84 7.72
C TRP A 52 -0.64 -0.52 7.78
N THR A 53 -1.64 -0.71 6.94
CA THR A 53 -2.31 -2.00 6.74
C THR A 53 -2.63 -2.17 5.26
N VAL A 54 -2.91 -3.40 4.85
CA VAL A 54 -3.56 -3.68 3.56
C VAL A 54 -4.98 -4.15 3.85
N ASN A 55 -5.95 -3.48 3.22
CA ASN A 55 -7.33 -3.93 3.23
C ASN A 55 -7.64 -4.76 2.01
N TYR A 56 -8.19 -5.95 2.23
CA TYR A 56 -8.72 -6.82 1.20
C TYR A 56 -10.23 -6.67 1.10
N TYR A 57 -10.71 -6.33 -0.10
CA TYR A 57 -12.12 -6.25 -0.43
C TYR A 57 -12.46 -7.43 -1.35
N PRO A 58 -13.16 -8.47 -0.86
CA PRO A 58 -13.55 -9.60 -1.68
C PRO A 58 -14.59 -9.22 -2.74
N ARG A 59 -15.37 -8.16 -2.49
CA ARG A 59 -16.25 -7.52 -3.47
C ARG A 59 -16.21 -6.01 -3.31
N PHE A 60 -15.68 -5.35 -4.32
CA PHE A 60 -15.56 -3.89 -4.37
C PHE A 60 -16.42 -3.36 -5.51
N TYR A 61 -17.19 -2.31 -5.23
CA TYR A 61 -17.97 -1.64 -6.24
C TYR A 61 -17.13 -0.57 -6.95
N ASN A 62 -17.00 -0.73 -8.26
CA ASN A 62 -16.48 0.31 -9.13
C ASN A 62 -17.58 0.80 -10.07
N ALA A 63 -17.81 2.11 -10.13
CA ALA A 63 -18.90 2.67 -10.94
C ALA A 63 -18.80 2.36 -12.45
N TYR A 64 -17.60 2.10 -12.97
CA TYR A 64 -17.38 1.77 -14.39
C TYR A 64 -17.44 0.27 -14.66
N GLU A 65 -17.09 -0.55 -13.68
CA GLU A 65 -16.89 -1.99 -13.90
C GLU A 65 -17.86 -2.89 -13.14
N GLY A 66 -18.64 -2.34 -12.21
CA GLY A 66 -19.62 -3.05 -11.38
C GLY A 66 -19.06 -3.56 -10.04
N SER A 67 -19.83 -4.44 -9.39
CA SER A 67 -19.57 -5.01 -8.05
C SER A 67 -18.79 -6.33 -8.05
N ASP A 68 -18.23 -6.70 -9.20
CA ASP A 68 -17.50 -7.95 -9.41
C ASP A 68 -15.98 -7.79 -9.31
N MET A 69 -15.50 -6.80 -8.56
CA MET A 69 -14.07 -6.54 -8.40
C MET A 69 -13.55 -7.06 -7.06
N VAL A 70 -12.37 -7.65 -7.09
CA VAL A 70 -11.55 -7.89 -5.91
C VAL A 70 -10.53 -6.77 -5.81
N ALA A 71 -10.40 -6.17 -4.63
CA ALA A 71 -9.49 -5.04 -4.42
C ALA A 71 -8.55 -5.23 -3.24
N LEU A 72 -7.32 -4.72 -3.39
CA LEU A 72 -6.36 -4.53 -2.31
C LEU A 72 -6.02 -3.05 -2.18
N ARG A 73 -6.10 -2.52 -0.96
CA ARG A 73 -5.89 -1.09 -0.66
C ARG A 73 -4.82 -0.94 0.42
N ILE A 74 -3.77 -0.18 0.14
CA ILE A 74 -2.84 0.25 1.19
C ILE A 74 -3.52 1.39 1.94
N ARG A 75 -3.55 1.27 3.27
CA ARG A 75 -4.18 2.26 4.14
C ARG A 75 -3.18 2.71 5.20
N LEU A 76 -3.14 4.03 5.40
CA LEU A 76 -2.46 4.64 6.52
C LEU A 76 -3.38 4.53 7.76
N VAL A 77 -2.87 3.93 8.83
CA VAL A 77 -3.61 3.75 10.09
C VAL A 77 -3.40 4.94 11.02
N THR A 78 -2.21 5.55 11.00
CA THR A 78 -1.86 6.71 11.83
C THR A 78 -2.16 8.01 11.10
N GLU A 79 -2.94 8.91 11.67
CA GLU A 79 -3.15 10.25 11.10
C GLU A 79 -1.86 11.09 11.11
N THR A 80 -1.69 11.99 10.13
CA THR A 80 -0.52 12.84 10.00
C THR A 80 -0.89 14.28 9.70
N VAL A 81 -0.26 15.24 10.38
CA VAL A 81 -0.49 16.67 10.14
C VAL A 81 -0.01 17.10 8.75
N THR A 82 1.08 16.52 8.26
CA THR A 82 1.64 16.78 6.92
C THR A 82 1.44 15.58 6.02
N PRO A 83 0.94 15.75 4.77
CA PRO A 83 0.77 14.65 3.85
C PRO A 83 2.08 13.90 3.60
N LEU A 84 2.05 12.58 3.76
CA LEU A 84 3.12 11.69 3.38
C LEU A 84 3.08 11.45 1.87
N LYS A 85 4.23 11.53 1.21
CA LYS A 85 4.36 11.17 -0.21
C LYS A 85 4.75 9.71 -0.32
N VAL A 86 3.91 8.90 -0.95
CA VAL A 86 4.01 7.43 -0.92
C VAL A 86 4.07 6.85 -2.33
N ASP A 87 5.03 5.97 -2.54
CA ASP A 87 5.02 4.99 -3.63
C ASP A 87 4.55 3.66 -3.04
N GLY A 88 3.56 3.04 -3.67
CA GLY A 88 2.94 1.80 -3.20
C GLY A 88 2.93 0.76 -4.30
N GLN A 89 3.19 -0.49 -3.92
CA GLN A 89 3.13 -1.63 -4.82
C GLN A 89 2.49 -2.82 -4.11
N ILE A 90 1.64 -3.56 -4.82
CA ILE A 90 1.15 -4.87 -4.40
C ILE A 90 1.47 -5.87 -5.50
N SER A 91 1.91 -7.05 -5.11
CA SER A 91 2.20 -8.16 -6.00
C SER A 91 1.41 -9.39 -5.55
N LEU A 92 0.51 -9.90 -6.39
CA LEU A 92 -0.02 -11.24 -6.19
C LEU A 92 1.06 -12.26 -6.57
N ILE A 93 1.20 -13.32 -5.79
CA ILE A 93 2.26 -14.31 -5.95
C ILE A 93 1.62 -15.67 -6.17
N ASP A 94 1.92 -16.30 -7.30
CA ASP A 94 1.48 -17.67 -7.56
C ASP A 94 2.45 -18.70 -6.91
N PRO A 95 2.07 -19.98 -6.84
CA PRO A 95 2.92 -21.01 -6.21
C PRO A 95 4.30 -21.22 -6.87
N SER A 96 4.47 -20.78 -8.12
CA SER A 96 5.77 -20.83 -8.81
C SER A 96 6.67 -19.62 -8.48
N GLY A 97 6.15 -18.66 -7.72
CA GLY A 97 6.81 -17.40 -7.40
C GLY A 97 6.61 -16.31 -8.46
N LYS A 98 5.81 -16.56 -9.50
CA LYS A 98 5.48 -15.54 -10.50
C LYS A 98 4.64 -14.45 -9.85
N ARG A 99 4.92 -13.21 -10.23
CA ARG A 99 4.29 -12.02 -9.67
C ARG A 99 3.40 -11.32 -10.68
N LEU A 100 2.20 -10.95 -10.26
CA LEU A 100 1.38 -9.95 -10.92
C LEU A 100 1.45 -8.67 -10.11
N VAL A 101 2.09 -7.64 -10.67
CA VAL A 101 2.50 -6.42 -9.95
C VAL A 101 1.61 -5.25 -10.32
N PHE A 102 1.18 -4.53 -9.29
CA PHE A 102 0.34 -3.34 -9.36
C PHE A 102 0.99 -2.23 -8.53
N SER A 103 1.04 -1.01 -9.04
CA SER A 103 1.76 0.07 -8.35
C SER A 103 1.21 1.45 -8.67
N TYR A 104 1.40 2.37 -7.74
CA TYR A 104 1.28 3.81 -7.95
C TYR A 104 2.53 4.51 -7.44
N LYS A 105 2.73 5.75 -7.89
CA LYS A 105 3.79 6.64 -7.40
C LYS A 105 3.22 7.96 -6.92
N ASN A 106 3.96 8.60 -6.01
CA ASN A 106 3.77 9.97 -5.57
C ASN A 106 2.37 10.26 -5.01
N GLN A 107 1.72 9.29 -4.36
CA GLN A 107 0.39 9.50 -3.76
C GLN A 107 0.50 10.17 -2.40
N ALA A 108 -0.34 11.17 -2.17
CA ALA A 108 -0.43 11.83 -0.87
C ALA A 108 -1.33 11.03 0.07
N TYR A 109 -0.88 10.86 1.32
CA TYR A 109 -1.63 10.28 2.43
C TYR A 109 -1.62 11.25 3.60
N CYS A 110 -2.78 11.70 4.09
CA CYS A 110 -2.83 12.66 5.22
C CYS A 110 -3.69 12.23 6.40
N ARG A 111 -4.77 11.46 6.18
CA ARG A 111 -5.75 11.13 7.23
C ARG A 111 -5.81 9.64 7.51
N GLN A 112 -6.32 9.29 8.70
CA GLN A 112 -6.75 7.93 8.98
C GLN A 112 -7.83 7.53 7.95
N ASN A 113 -7.66 6.37 7.31
CA ASN A 113 -8.49 5.89 6.19
C ASN A 113 -8.25 6.57 4.83
N ASP A 114 -7.27 7.47 4.74
CA ASP A 114 -6.69 7.80 3.45
C ASP A 114 -5.94 6.55 2.95
N GLY A 115 -6.35 6.10 1.79
CA GLY A 115 -5.98 4.81 1.25
C GLY A 115 -6.16 4.84 -0.24
N LYS A 116 -5.23 4.29 -0.99
CA LYS A 116 -5.34 4.19 -2.43
C LYS A 116 -5.51 2.72 -2.79
N ALA A 117 -6.60 2.41 -3.49
CA ALA A 117 -6.77 1.11 -4.09
C ALA A 117 -5.60 0.93 -5.07
N ILE A 118 -4.84 -0.15 -4.89
CA ILE A 118 -3.72 -0.45 -5.78
C ILE A 118 -4.17 -1.29 -6.94
N GLU A 119 -5.22 -2.07 -6.74
CA GLU A 119 -5.69 -2.97 -7.76
C GLU A 119 -7.19 -3.24 -7.68
N LEU A 120 -7.81 -3.37 -8.85
CA LEU A 120 -9.17 -3.84 -9.07
C LEU A 120 -9.11 -4.98 -10.11
N ILE A 121 -9.14 -6.23 -9.65
CA ILE A 121 -9.15 -7.39 -10.55
C ILE A 121 -10.57 -7.91 -10.64
N ARG A 122 -11.07 -8.13 -11.85
CA ARG A 122 -12.34 -8.83 -12.06
C ARG A 122 -12.29 -10.19 -11.39
N THR A 123 -13.25 -10.47 -10.53
CA THR A 123 -13.35 -11.73 -9.76
C THR A 123 -13.25 -12.94 -10.68
N THR A 124 -13.93 -12.92 -11.83
CA THR A 124 -13.87 -13.99 -12.84
C THR A 124 -12.46 -14.22 -13.38
N LYS A 125 -11.68 -13.16 -13.62
CA LYS A 125 -10.28 -13.30 -14.04
C LYS A 125 -9.41 -13.90 -12.93
N LEU A 126 -9.67 -13.53 -11.69
CA LEU A 126 -8.91 -14.00 -10.53
C LEU A 126 -9.22 -15.48 -10.23
N ASP A 127 -10.50 -15.87 -10.31
CA ASP A 127 -11.00 -17.23 -10.09
C ASP A 127 -10.37 -18.26 -11.05
N HIS A 128 -10.11 -17.87 -12.29
CA HIS A 128 -9.46 -18.73 -13.30
C HIS A 128 -7.93 -18.55 -13.37
N SER A 129 -7.35 -17.79 -12.45
CA SER A 129 -5.91 -17.51 -12.44
C SER A 129 -5.12 -18.54 -11.61
N LYS A 130 -3.80 -18.53 -11.76
CA LYS A 130 -2.88 -19.31 -10.91
C LYS A 130 -2.63 -18.66 -9.55
N TYR A 131 -3.09 -17.43 -9.33
CA TYR A 131 -2.85 -16.67 -8.10
C TYR A 131 -3.80 -17.10 -6.97
N VAL A 132 -4.96 -17.65 -7.30
CA VAL A 132 -5.83 -18.34 -6.35
C VAL A 132 -5.42 -19.81 -6.33
N LYS A 133 -4.86 -20.28 -5.21
CA LYS A 133 -4.45 -21.67 -5.04
C LYS A 133 -4.88 -22.17 -3.67
N ASP A 134 -5.48 -23.36 -3.65
CA ASP A 134 -5.95 -24.02 -2.42
C ASP A 134 -6.83 -23.10 -1.58
N ASP A 135 -7.76 -22.42 -2.28
CA ASP A 135 -8.67 -21.40 -1.73
C ASP A 135 -8.00 -20.21 -1.05
N CYS A 136 -6.77 -19.89 -1.46
CA CYS A 136 -5.98 -18.82 -0.88
C CYS A 136 -5.40 -17.87 -1.94
N LEU A 137 -5.18 -16.62 -1.53
CA LEU A 137 -4.45 -15.59 -2.26
C LEU A 137 -3.22 -15.18 -1.46
N SER A 138 -2.04 -15.22 -2.08
CA SER A 138 -0.81 -14.71 -1.46
C SER A 138 -0.40 -13.40 -2.11
N PHE A 139 0.04 -12.44 -1.30
CA PHE A 139 0.52 -11.16 -1.81
C PHE A 139 1.71 -10.61 -1.03
N GLU A 140 2.47 -9.76 -1.71
CA GLU A 140 3.47 -8.88 -1.10
C GLU A 140 3.11 -7.43 -1.39
N CYS A 141 3.13 -6.62 -0.35
CA CYS A 141 3.02 -5.17 -0.40
C CYS A 141 4.41 -4.55 -0.21
N GLN A 142 4.69 -3.48 -0.92
CA GLN A 142 5.85 -2.62 -0.70
C GLN A 142 5.39 -1.17 -0.58
N VAL A 143 5.84 -0.49 0.46
CA VAL A 143 5.53 0.91 0.72
C VAL A 143 6.83 1.67 0.84
N THR A 144 6.98 2.74 0.06
CA THR A 144 8.07 3.71 0.20
C THR A 144 7.49 5.08 0.53
N VAL A 145 7.83 5.59 1.71
CA VAL A 145 7.43 6.91 2.18
C VAL A 145 8.59 7.88 1.99
N SER A 146 8.32 8.98 1.30
CA SER A 146 9.25 10.10 1.19
C SER A 146 8.87 11.18 2.20
N LYS A 147 9.78 11.52 3.10
CA LYS A 147 9.61 12.57 4.11
C LYS A 147 10.66 13.65 3.93
N TRP A 148 10.31 14.88 4.29
CA TRP A 148 11.28 15.94 4.44
C TRP A 148 12.16 15.67 5.67
N SER A 149 13.48 15.71 5.51
CA SER A 149 14.39 15.77 6.64
C SER A 149 14.54 17.23 7.07
N PRO A 150 14.39 17.56 8.37
CA PRO A 150 14.76 18.88 8.84
C PRO A 150 16.25 19.16 8.56
N ALA A 151 16.55 20.43 8.33
CA ALA A 151 17.89 20.91 8.01
C ALA A 151 18.95 20.34 8.96
N LYS A 152 19.92 19.61 8.44
CA LYS A 152 21.15 19.33 9.18
C LYS A 152 22.02 20.57 9.07
N VAL A 153 22.27 21.23 10.20
CA VAL A 153 23.23 22.33 10.29
C VAL A 153 24.61 21.70 10.37
N CYS A 154 25.36 21.74 9.28
CA CYS A 154 26.77 21.36 9.23
C CYS A 154 27.65 22.59 9.52
#